data_AF-A0A3B9UYN0-F1
#
_entry.id   AF-A0A3B9UYN0-F1
#
_cell.length_a   1.000
_cell.length_b   1.000
_cell.length_c   1.000
_cell.angle_alpha   90.00
_cell.angle_beta   90.00
_cell.angle_gamma   90.00
#
_symmetry.space_group_name_H-M   'P 1'
#
loop_
_entity.id
_entity.type
_entity.pdbx_description
1 polymer ?
#
loop_
_entity_poly.entity_id
_entity_poly.type
_entity_poly.pdbx_seq_one_letter_code
_entity_poly.pdbx_strand_id
1 'polypeptide(L)'
;APKQFIDVKGLMGDKSDNIPGVPGVGEKTAFKLIKEYGSIENLLQNLENVSGKKLKENLIENSEQAIFSKKLATIITDLPVDMDLESIKSKKEYDNKGLKELFHKLQFKSLLSKIDNMNEQDNIEEKVVIN
;
A
#
# COMPACT_ATOMS: atom_id res chain seq x y z
N ALA A 1 -2.16 16.34 -8.73
CA ALA A 1 -3.30 15.39 -8.71
C ALA A 1 -2.86 14.05 -8.14
N PRO A 2 -3.76 13.23 -7.56
CA PRO A 2 -3.39 11.97 -6.89
C PRO A 2 -2.52 11.03 -7.73
N LYS A 3 -2.77 10.91 -9.05
CA LYS A 3 -1.97 10.08 -9.96
C LYS A 3 -0.49 10.45 -10.02
N GLN A 4 -0.15 11.72 -9.81
CA GLN A 4 1.24 12.19 -9.84
C GLN A 4 2.04 11.73 -8.61
N PHE A 5 1.39 11.18 -7.59
CA PHE A 5 2.09 10.63 -6.44
C PHE A 5 2.96 9.42 -6.84
N ILE A 6 2.58 8.70 -7.90
CA ILE A 6 3.38 7.62 -8.48
C ILE A 6 4.71 8.18 -9.00
N ASP A 7 4.68 9.31 -9.73
CA ASP A 7 5.89 9.98 -10.20
C ASP A 7 6.74 10.52 -9.04
N VAL A 8 6.12 11.06 -7.99
CA VAL A 8 6.83 11.51 -6.79
C VAL A 8 7.57 10.33 -6.13
N LYS A 9 6.90 9.19 -5.98
CA LYS A 9 7.50 7.95 -5.46
C LYS A 9 8.58 7.39 -6.39
N GLY A 10 8.40 7.49 -7.70
CA GLY A 10 9.43 7.10 -8.66
C GLY A 10 10.71 7.92 -8.55
N LEU A 11 10.61 9.19 -8.14
CA LEU A 11 11.79 10.04 -7.91
C LEU A 11 12.39 9.89 -6.51
N MET A 12 11.58 9.87 -5.45
CA MET A 12 12.11 9.84 -4.07
C MET A 12 12.38 8.43 -3.54
N GLY A 13 11.83 7.41 -4.21
CA GLY A 13 11.86 6.03 -3.75
C GLY A 13 10.83 5.73 -2.66
N ASP A 14 10.84 4.47 -2.22
CA ASP A 14 10.10 3.98 -1.08
C ASP A 14 10.87 2.82 -0.43
N LYS A 15 11.43 3.06 0.75
CA LYS A 15 12.23 2.06 1.46
C LYS A 15 11.39 0.88 1.95
N SER A 16 10.12 1.11 2.28
CA SER A 16 9.23 0.04 2.75
C SER A 16 8.96 -0.99 1.64
N ASP A 17 8.83 -0.48 0.41
CA ASP A 17 8.51 -1.29 -0.78
C ASP A 17 9.74 -1.61 -1.65
N ASN A 18 10.95 -1.37 -1.13
CA ASN A 18 12.22 -1.53 -1.85
C ASN A 18 12.28 -0.81 -3.21
N ILE A 19 11.62 0.33 -3.33
CA ILE A 19 11.67 1.19 -4.52
C ILE A 19 12.89 2.12 -4.37
N PRO A 20 13.89 2.04 -5.27
CA PRO A 20 15.16 2.74 -5.08
C PRO A 20 15.07 4.26 -5.27
N GLY A 21 14.24 4.74 -6.21
CA GLY A 21 14.13 6.17 -6.51
C GLY A 21 15.38 6.73 -7.21
N VAL A 22 15.60 8.05 -7.14
CA VAL A 22 16.81 8.71 -7.64
C VAL A 22 17.69 9.13 -6.46
N PRO A 23 18.97 8.76 -6.42
CA PRO A 23 19.86 9.15 -5.33
C PRO A 23 19.90 10.67 -5.11
N GLY A 24 19.75 11.10 -3.86
CA GLY A 24 19.78 12.51 -3.49
C GLY A 24 18.51 13.30 -3.81
N VAL A 25 17.46 12.66 -4.36
CA VAL A 25 16.15 13.26 -4.54
C VAL A 25 15.25 12.81 -3.39
N GLY A 26 15.01 13.72 -2.44
CA GLY A 26 14.06 13.48 -1.34
C GLY A 26 12.64 13.96 -1.69
N GLU A 27 11.69 13.73 -0.78
CA GLU A 27 10.27 14.07 -0.93
C GLU A 27 10.03 15.52 -1.41
N LYS A 28 10.66 16.50 -0.75
CA LYS A 28 10.49 17.92 -1.10
C LYS A 28 10.93 18.24 -2.53
N THR A 29 12.06 17.65 -2.95
CA THR A 29 12.62 17.85 -4.28
C THR A 29 11.77 17.14 -5.33
N ALA A 30 11.39 15.88 -5.09
CA ALA A 30 10.50 15.13 -5.97
C ALA A 30 9.16 15.86 -6.17
N PHE A 31 8.55 16.35 -5.08
CA PHE A 31 7.30 17.09 -5.17
C PHE A 31 7.44 18.39 -5.97
N LYS A 32 8.52 19.16 -5.76
CA LYS A 32 8.79 20.36 -6.55
C LYS A 32 8.90 20.04 -8.04
N LEU A 33 9.70 19.03 -8.39
CA LEU A 33 9.92 18.62 -9.78
C LEU A 33 8.63 18.13 -10.43
N ILE A 34 7.86 17.26 -9.78
CA ILE A 34 6.61 16.76 -10.35
C ILE A 34 5.52 17.84 -10.42
N LYS A 35 5.52 18.80 -9.49
CA LYS A 35 4.63 19.97 -9.57
C LYS A 35 4.96 20.85 -10.77
N GLU A 36 6.24 21.01 -11.10
CA GLU A 36 6.72 21.85 -12.20
C GLU A 36 6.59 21.15 -13.57
N TYR A 37 7.04 19.90 -13.67
CA TYR A 37 7.12 19.15 -14.93
C TYR A 37 5.94 18.19 -15.14
N GLY A 38 5.12 17.93 -14.14
CA GLY A 38 3.91 17.12 -14.27
C GLY A 38 4.12 15.60 -14.21
N SER A 39 5.17 15.06 -14.85
CA SER A 39 5.55 13.64 -14.81
C SER A 39 7.07 13.45 -14.87
N ILE A 40 7.55 12.24 -14.55
CA ILE A 40 8.97 11.90 -14.71
C ILE A 40 9.39 12.00 -16.19
N GLU A 41 8.57 11.53 -17.13
CA GLU A 41 8.91 11.56 -18.56
C GLU A 41 9.12 12.99 -19.04
N ASN A 42 8.22 13.92 -18.68
CA ASN A 42 8.37 15.31 -19.06
C ASN A 42 9.55 15.98 -18.35
N LEU A 43 9.83 15.63 -17.08
CA LEU A 43 11.02 16.07 -16.38
C LEU A 43 12.30 15.64 -17.13
N LEU A 44 12.39 14.37 -17.52
CA LEU A 44 13.56 13.82 -18.21
C LEU A 44 13.75 14.41 -19.61
N GLN A 45 12.67 14.80 -20.29
CA GLN A 45 12.74 15.52 -21.57
C GLN A 45 13.22 16.97 -21.42
N ASN A 46 13.11 17.56 -20.22
CA ASN A 46 13.40 18.97 -19.96
C ASN A 46 14.53 19.17 -18.93
N LEU A 47 15.45 18.21 -18.81
CA LEU A 47 16.56 18.26 -17.84
C LEU A 47 17.45 19.50 -17.98
N GLU A 48 17.46 20.14 -19.16
CA GLU A 48 18.20 21.37 -19.39
C GLU A 48 17.73 22.55 -18.52
N ASN A 49 16.43 22.58 -18.20
CA ASN A 49 15.80 23.64 -17.42
C ASN A 49 15.87 23.38 -15.90
N VAL A 50 16.36 22.21 -15.47
CA VAL A 50 16.45 21.86 -14.05
C VAL A 50 17.55 22.66 -13.37
N SER A 51 17.16 23.42 -12.35
CA SER A 51 18.09 24.20 -11.52
C SER A 51 18.98 23.29 -10.66
N GLY A 52 20.29 23.51 -10.72
CA GLY A 52 21.27 22.83 -9.87
C GLY A 52 22.03 21.73 -10.60
N LYS A 53 23.32 22.00 -10.85
CA LYS A 53 24.21 21.13 -11.65
C LYS A 53 24.21 19.67 -11.17
N LYS A 54 24.41 19.45 -9.87
CA LYS A 54 24.46 18.10 -9.28
C LYS A 54 23.13 17.34 -9.37
N LEU A 55 22.00 18.04 -9.22
CA LEU A 55 20.68 17.41 -9.35
C LEU A 55 20.44 16.98 -10.80
N LYS A 56 20.78 17.86 -11.75
CA LYS A 56 20.69 17.56 -13.18
C LYS A 56 21.57 16.36 -13.56
N GLU A 57 22.83 16.33 -13.13
CA GLU A 57 23.75 15.19 -13.35
C GLU A 57 23.16 13.89 -12.78
N ASN A 58 22.68 13.90 -11.53
CA ASN A 58 22.05 12.72 -10.92
C ASN A 58 20.83 12.24 -11.70
N LEU A 59 19.95 13.15 -12.16
CA LEU A 59 18.76 12.79 -12.92
C LEU A 59 19.13 12.20 -14.29
N ILE A 60 20.18 12.71 -14.95
CA ILE A 60 20.71 12.15 -16.20
C ILE A 60 21.22 10.73 -15.96
N GLU A 61 22.11 10.55 -14.99
CA GLU A 61 22.73 9.25 -14.68
C GLU A 61 21.71 8.19 -14.24
N ASN A 62 20.61 8.60 -13.60
CA ASN A 62 19.61 7.69 -13.02
C ASN A 62 18.25 7.77 -13.72
N SER A 63 18.22 8.23 -14.98
CA SER A 63 16.97 8.37 -15.76
C SER A 63 16.20 7.05 -15.86
N GLU A 64 16.90 5.96 -16.18
CA GLU A 64 16.29 4.62 -16.28
C GLU A 64 15.77 4.15 -14.91
N GLN A 65 16.52 4.42 -13.84
CA GLN A 65 16.11 4.07 -12.48
C GLN A 65 14.87 4.84 -12.03
N ALA A 66 14.71 6.10 -12.44
CA ALA A 66 13.51 6.90 -12.15
C ALA A 66 12.27 6.30 -12.84
N ILE A 67 12.39 5.95 -14.13
CA ILE A 67 11.30 5.32 -14.89
C ILE A 67 10.97 3.94 -14.32
N PHE A 68 11.99 3.15 -13.99
CA PHE A 68 11.79 1.83 -13.39
C PHE A 68 11.15 1.94 -12.01
N SER A 69 11.58 2.89 -11.17
CA SER A 69 10.99 3.13 -9.85
C SER A 69 9.53 3.58 -9.95
N LYS A 70 9.17 4.40 -10.94
CA LYS A 70 7.78 4.75 -11.24
C LYS A 70 6.95 3.52 -11.61
N LYS A 71 7.50 2.64 -12.44
CA LYS A 71 6.85 1.37 -12.80
C LYS A 71 6.59 0.52 -11.56
N LEU A 72 7.57 0.39 -10.67
CA LEU A 72 7.41 -0.35 -9.41
C LEU A 72 6.37 0.29 -8.48
N ALA A 73 6.31 1.62 -8.43
CA ALA A 73 5.31 2.36 -7.64
C ALA A 73 3.89 2.29 -8.23
N THR A 74 3.73 1.78 -9.46
CA THR A 74 2.43 1.74 -10.14
C THR A 74 1.66 0.48 -9.74
N ILE A 75 0.51 0.67 -9.11
CA ILE A 75 -0.41 -0.44 -8.82
C ILE A 75 -1.08 -0.89 -10.12
N ILE A 76 -0.99 -2.18 -10.41
CA ILE A 76 -1.70 -2.83 -11.51
C ILE A 76 -3.15 -3.06 -11.06
N THR A 77 -4.10 -2.40 -11.71
CA THR A 77 -5.53 -2.41 -11.35
C THR A 77 -6.39 -3.26 -12.28
N ASP A 78 -5.82 -3.79 -13.34
CA ASP A 78 -6.47 -4.54 -14.43
C ASP A 78 -6.08 -6.03 -14.44
N LEU A 79 -5.77 -6.57 -13.25
CA LEU A 79 -5.41 -7.98 -13.12
C LEU A 79 -6.64 -8.87 -13.34
N PRO A 80 -6.58 -9.91 -14.19
CA PRO A 80 -7.70 -10.82 -14.43
C PRO A 80 -7.81 -11.82 -13.27
N VAL A 81 -8.40 -11.38 -12.16
CA VAL A 81 -8.68 -12.23 -10.99
C VAL A 81 -10.12 -12.74 -11.10
N ASP A 82 -10.27 -14.06 -11.24
CA ASP A 82 -11.56 -14.72 -11.16
C ASP A 82 -11.89 -15.01 -9.68
N MET A 83 -12.72 -14.16 -9.08
CA MET A 83 -13.10 -14.27 -7.68
C MET A 83 -14.59 -13.94 -7.50
N ASP A 84 -15.32 -14.88 -6.90
CA ASP A 84 -16.68 -14.66 -6.44
C ASP A 84 -16.69 -13.96 -5.08
N LEU A 85 -17.18 -12.72 -5.03
CA LEU A 85 -17.28 -11.94 -3.80
C LEU A 85 -18.24 -12.57 -2.77
N GLU A 86 -19.23 -13.35 -3.21
CA GLU A 86 -20.15 -14.03 -2.27
C GLU A 86 -19.41 -15.11 -1.48
N SER A 87 -18.43 -15.79 -2.10
CA SER A 87 -17.67 -16.86 -1.46
C SER A 87 -16.79 -16.41 -0.27
N ILE A 88 -16.43 -15.12 -0.22
CA ILE A 88 -15.57 -14.53 0.82
C ILE A 88 -16.35 -13.73 1.86
N LYS A 89 -17.68 -13.69 1.78
CA LYS A 89 -18.49 -13.04 2.81
C LYS A 89 -18.26 -13.71 4.17
N SER A 90 -18.16 -12.90 5.21
CA SER A 90 -18.11 -13.40 6.58
C SER A 90 -19.31 -14.30 6.84
N LYS A 91 -19.04 -15.54 7.24
CA LYS A 91 -20.10 -16.47 7.62
C LYS A 91 -20.66 -16.04 8.97
N LYS A 92 -21.99 -16.12 9.12
CA LYS A 92 -22.66 -15.92 10.41
C LYS A 92 -22.19 -16.93 11.46
N GLU A 93 -21.94 -18.15 11.01
CA GLU A 93 -21.44 -19.24 11.84
C GLU A 93 -20.08 -19.72 11.32
N TYR A 94 -19.15 -19.94 12.23
CA TYR A 94 -17.83 -20.49 11.94
C TYR A 94 -17.44 -21.55 12.98
N ASP A 95 -16.47 -22.39 12.64
CA ASP A 95 -16.01 -23.48 13.50
C ASP A 95 -15.22 -22.95 14.71
N ASN A 96 -15.96 -22.56 15.75
CA ASN A 96 -15.41 -22.09 17.02
C ASN A 96 -14.48 -23.13 17.67
N LYS A 97 -14.79 -24.42 17.53
CA LYS A 97 -13.99 -25.49 18.13
C LYS A 97 -12.64 -25.59 17.44
N GLY A 98 -12.63 -25.71 16.12
CA GLY A 98 -11.40 -25.75 15.33
C GLY A 98 -10.56 -24.50 15.50
N LEU A 99 -11.19 -23.32 15.60
CA LEU A 99 -10.49 -22.06 15.85
C LEU A 99 -9.81 -22.03 17.22
N LYS A 100 -10.51 -22.46 18.29
CA LYS A 100 -9.94 -22.55 19.64
C LYS A 100 -8.78 -23.55 19.71
N GLU A 101 -8.95 -24.72 19.10
CA GLU A 101 -7.88 -25.74 19.02
C GLU A 101 -6.62 -25.19 18.32
N LEU A 102 -6.81 -24.48 17.20
CA LEU A 102 -5.71 -23.83 16.48
C LEU A 102 -5.02 -22.76 17.32
N PHE A 103 -5.79 -21.90 18.00
CA PHE A 103 -5.23 -20.83 18.81
C PHE A 103 -4.52 -21.35 20.07
N HIS A 104 -5.01 -22.44 20.67
CA HIS A 104 -4.30 -23.15 21.73
C HIS A 104 -2.96 -23.69 21.24
N LYS A 105 -2.94 -24.35 20.07
CA LYS A 105 -1.71 -24.87 19.45
C LYS A 105 -0.69 -23.77 19.14
N LEU A 106 -1.16 -22.61 18.69
CA LEU A 106 -0.33 -21.43 18.41
C LEU A 106 -0.02 -20.58 19.65
N GLN A 107 -0.54 -20.96 20.82
CA GLN A 107 -0.38 -20.27 22.10
C GLN A 107 -0.90 -18.81 22.11
N PHE A 108 -1.91 -18.49 21.30
CA PHE A 108 -2.53 -17.16 21.21
C PHE A 108 -3.52 -16.88 22.34
N LYS A 109 -3.01 -16.78 23.57
CA LYS A 109 -3.80 -16.62 24.81
C LYS A 109 -4.76 -15.42 24.80
N SER A 110 -4.34 -14.27 24.25
CA SER A 110 -5.17 -13.05 24.20
C SER A 110 -6.27 -13.09 23.14
N LEU A 111 -6.14 -13.94 22.12
CA LEU A 111 -7.15 -14.12 21.09
C LEU A 111 -8.18 -15.18 21.49
N LEU A 112 -7.77 -16.21 22.24
CA LEU A 112 -8.68 -17.19 22.83
C LEU A 112 -9.75 -16.53 23.71
N SER A 113 -9.34 -15.62 24.60
CA SER A 113 -10.28 -14.91 25.48
C SER A 113 -11.26 -14.01 24.71
N LYS A 114 -10.88 -13.50 23.52
CA LYS A 114 -11.78 -12.70 22.68
C LYS A 114 -12.85 -13.55 22.00
N ILE A 115 -12.52 -14.79 21.61
CA ILE A 115 -13.50 -15.73 21.06
C ILE A 115 -14.54 -16.06 22.12
N ASP A 116 -14.12 -16.30 23.36
CA ASP A 116 -15.04 -16.61 24.45
C ASP A 116 -16.02 -15.45 24.71
N ASN A 117 -15.53 -14.20 24.70
CA ASN A 117 -16.36 -13.00 24.92
C ASN A 117 -17.31 -12.65 23.74
N MET A 118 -16.98 -13.03 22.50
CA MET A 118 -17.85 -12.80 21.34
C MET A 118 -19.14 -13.63 21.44
N ASN A 119 -19.05 -14.87 21.94
CA ASN A 119 -20.21 -15.75 22.09
C ASN A 119 -21.19 -15.28 23.20
N GLU A 120 -20.74 -14.44 24.15
CA GLU A 120 -21.59 -13.89 25.20
C GLU A 120 -22.44 -12.70 24.73
N GLN A 121 -21.95 -11.92 23.75
CA GLN A 121 -22.66 -10.74 23.26
C GLN A 121 -23.82 -11.09 22.32
N ASP A 122 -23.69 -12.14 21.50
CA ASP A 122 -24.77 -12.63 20.63
C ASP A 122 -25.97 -13.19 21.43
N ASN A 123 -25.74 -13.68 22.65
CA ASN A 123 -26.79 -14.21 23.54
C ASN A 123 -27.57 -13.14 24.33
N ILE A 124 -27.11 -11.88 24.33
CA ILE A 124 -27.76 -10.79 25.06
C ILE A 124 -28.83 -10.10 24.18
N GLU A 125 -28.60 -9.98 22.87
CA GLU A 125 -29.58 -9.38 21.94
C GLU A 125 -30.85 -10.23 21.77
N GLU A 126 -30.78 -11.56 21.86
CA GLU A 126 -31.96 -12.44 21.80
C GLU A 126 -32.88 -12.36 23.03
N LYS A 127 -32.38 -11.89 24.18
CA LYS A 127 -33.16 -11.87 25.44
C LYS A 127 -33.97 -10.58 25.67
N VAL A 128 -33.82 -9.56 24.82
CA VAL A 128 -34.50 -8.24 25.02
C VAL A 128 -35.91 -8.19 24.40
N VAL A 129 -36.35 -9.22 23.68
CA VAL A 129 -37.75 -9.31 23.20
C VAL A 129 -38.59 -10.18 24.14
N ILE A 130 -38.95 -9.66 25.31
CA ILE A 130 -40.08 -10.20 26.08
C ILE A 130 -40.86 -9.06 26.75
N ASN A 131 -42.11 -8.94 26.32
CA ASN A 131 -43.25 -8.10 26.77
C ASN A 131 -43.34 -6.66 26.25
#